data_AF-A0A956MDR4-F1
#
_entry.id   AF-A0A956MDR4-F1
#
_cell.length_a   1.000
_cell.length_b   1.000
_cell.length_c   1.000
_cell.angle_alpha   90.00
_cell.angle_beta   90.00
_cell.angle_gamma   90.00
#
_symmetry.space_group_name_H-M   'P 1'
#
loop_
_entity.id
_entity.type
_entity.pdbx_description
1 polymer ?
#
loop_
_entity_poly.entity_id
_entity_poly.type
_entity_poly.pdbx_seq_one_letter_code
_entity_poly.pdbx_strand_id
1 'polypeptide(L)'
;PIRDLHPLDNLRIFRYSKYTRAMPGTHLDFYPDDWKKIPIKTASSDKQNVFTKIVNQLLQPEISEKEFKKLKSKIDFLVYKLYQLNYDEVLVIDPAFPLSKEAYENYEIESET
;
A
#
# COMPACT_ATOMS: atom_id res chain seq x y z
N PRO A 1 -10.38 -21.83 -5.62
CA PRO A 1 -10.41 -21.27 -4.25
C PRO A 1 -10.29 -19.74 -4.31
N ILE A 2 -11.41 -19.06 -4.10
CA ILE A 2 -11.47 -17.60 -4.04
C ILE A 2 -10.61 -17.21 -2.83
N ARG A 3 -9.46 -16.56 -3.07
CA ARG A 3 -8.68 -15.95 -1.99
C ARG A 3 -9.58 -14.92 -1.36
N ASP A 4 -9.95 -15.12 -0.09
CA ASP A 4 -10.72 -14.16 0.69
C ASP A 4 -10.02 -12.81 0.60
N LEU A 5 -10.64 -11.88 -0.12
CA LEU A 5 -10.14 -10.52 -0.29
C LEU A 5 -10.12 -9.85 1.08
N HIS A 6 -8.97 -9.30 1.44
CA HIS A 6 -8.80 -8.62 2.72
C HIS A 6 -9.75 -7.40 2.76
N PRO A 7 -10.28 -6.97 3.92
CA PRO A 7 -11.16 -5.80 4.00
C PRO A 7 -10.58 -4.52 3.37
N LEU A 8 -9.24 -4.41 3.36
CA LEU A 8 -8.50 -3.34 2.69
C LEU A 8 -8.54 -3.41 1.16
N ASP A 9 -8.68 -4.60 0.58
CA ASP A 9 -8.82 -4.78 -0.86
C ASP A 9 -10.18 -4.28 -1.34
N ASN A 10 -11.22 -4.40 -0.50
CA ASN A 10 -12.53 -3.80 -0.74
C ASN A 10 -12.46 -2.26 -0.70
N LEU A 11 -11.68 -1.68 0.21
CA LEU A 11 -11.44 -0.22 0.26
C LEU A 11 -10.67 0.29 -0.97
N ARG A 12 -9.73 -0.50 -1.49
CA ARG A 12 -9.03 -0.20 -2.76
C ARG A 12 -10.03 -0.18 -3.92
N ILE A 13 -10.81 -1.24 -4.11
CA ILE A 13 -11.80 -1.34 -5.20
C ILE A 13 -12.87 -0.23 -5.09
N PHE A 14 -13.34 0.07 -3.89
CA PHE A 14 -14.41 1.06 -3.66
C PHE A 14 -13.94 2.52 -3.86
N ARG A 15 -12.66 2.83 -3.66
CA ARG A 15 -12.12 4.15 -4.06
C ARG A 15 -11.98 4.27 -5.56
N TYR A 16 -11.61 3.20 -6.27
CA TYR A 16 -11.47 3.23 -7.73
C TYR A 16 -12.81 3.38 -8.46
N SER A 17 -13.93 2.87 -7.89
CA SER A 17 -15.27 3.02 -8.49
C SER A 17 -15.79 4.46 -8.56
N LYS A 18 -15.18 5.40 -7.81
CA LYS A 18 -15.49 6.84 -7.94
C LYS A 18 -14.84 7.48 -9.17
N TYR A 19 -13.75 6.89 -9.67
CA TYR A 19 -12.99 7.38 -10.82
C TYR A 19 -13.26 6.59 -12.09
N THR A 20 -13.97 5.46 -11.99
CA THR A 20 -14.47 4.69 -13.12
C THR A 20 -15.97 4.86 -13.24
N ARG A 21 -16.50 4.94 -14.47
CA ARG A 21 -17.94 4.95 -14.67
C ARG A 21 -18.44 3.53 -14.44
N ALA A 22 -19.26 3.30 -13.42
CA ALA A 22 -19.87 1.99 -13.19
C ALA A 22 -20.78 1.64 -14.39
N MET A 23 -20.29 0.79 -15.28
CA MET A 23 -21.11 0.17 -16.33
C MET A 23 -21.53 -1.24 -15.89
N PRO A 24 -22.69 -1.74 -16.35
CA PRO A 24 -23.10 -3.10 -16.05
C PRO A 24 -22.12 -4.08 -16.71
N GLY A 25 -21.33 -4.79 -15.90
CA GLY A 25 -20.44 -5.86 -16.35
C GLY A 25 -18.95 -5.53 -16.25
N THR A 26 -18.33 -5.94 -15.14
CA THR A 26 -16.92 -6.35 -14.90
C THR A 26 -15.73 -5.61 -15.53
N HIS A 27 -15.90 -4.54 -16.29
CA HIS A 27 -14.80 -3.80 -16.92
C HIS A 27 -14.62 -2.45 -16.21
N LEU A 28 -13.42 -2.23 -15.65
CA LEU A 28 -12.99 -0.91 -15.25
C LEU A 28 -12.42 -0.21 -16.49
N ASP A 29 -13.22 0.66 -17.11
CA ASP A 29 -12.69 1.60 -18.11
C ASP A 29 -11.92 2.70 -17.38
N PHE A 30 -10.59 2.64 -17.48
CA PHE A 30 -9.70 3.73 -17.08
C PHE A 30 -9.35 4.52 -18.33
N TYR A 31 -9.88 5.73 -18.46
CA TYR A 31 -9.40 6.61 -19.51
C TYR A 31 -7.97 7.07 -19.17
N PRO A 32 -7.20 7.56 -20.17
CA PRO A 32 -6.25 8.64 -19.95
C PRO A 32 -6.93 9.73 -19.09
N ASP A 33 -6.33 10.75 -18.51
CA ASP A 33 -7.04 11.70 -17.61
C ASP A 33 -7.56 11.10 -16.27
N ASP A 34 -8.16 9.90 -16.21
CA ASP A 34 -8.52 9.28 -14.93
C ASP A 34 -7.28 8.92 -14.11
N TRP A 35 -6.19 8.54 -14.78
CA TRP A 35 -4.88 8.35 -14.13
C TRP A 35 -4.34 9.63 -13.48
N LYS A 36 -4.66 10.81 -14.04
CA LYS A 36 -4.21 12.10 -13.49
C LYS A 36 -4.93 12.47 -12.20
N LYS A 37 -6.10 11.88 -11.95
CA LYS A 37 -6.94 12.17 -10.78
C LYS A 37 -6.53 11.34 -9.55
N ILE A 38 -5.71 10.31 -9.73
CA ILE A 38 -5.26 9.46 -8.61
C ILE A 38 -4.23 10.24 -7.78
N PRO A 39 -4.47 10.44 -6.48
CA PRO A 39 -3.52 11.15 -5.61
C PRO A 39 -2.34 10.25 -5.27
N ILE A 40 -1.35 10.17 -6.19
CA ILE A 40 -0.10 9.42 -5.98
C ILE A 40 0.96 10.41 -5.51
N LYS A 41 1.39 10.31 -4.25
CA LYS A 41 2.51 11.11 -3.74
C LYS A 41 3.82 10.72 -4.44
N THR A 42 4.51 11.70 -5.00
CA THR A 42 5.86 11.51 -5.56
C THR A 42 6.89 11.51 -4.43
N ALA A 43 7.57 10.38 -4.23
CA ALA A 43 8.67 10.25 -3.26
C ALA A 43 10.02 10.65 -3.91
N SER A 44 11.04 10.99 -3.11
CA SER A 44 12.41 11.17 -3.63
C SER A 44 12.98 9.87 -4.20
N SER A 45 13.97 9.99 -5.09
CA SER A 45 14.61 8.81 -5.72
C SER A 45 15.13 7.82 -4.66
N ASP A 46 15.68 8.29 -3.56
CA ASP A 46 16.23 7.44 -2.49
C ASP A 46 15.13 6.63 -1.80
N LYS A 47 14.00 7.28 -1.51
CA LYS A 47 12.84 6.59 -0.94
C LYS A 47 12.26 5.58 -1.93
N GLN A 48 12.18 5.94 -3.22
CA GLN A 48 11.75 5.01 -4.27
C GLN A 48 12.65 3.77 -4.33
N ASN A 49 13.96 3.95 -4.20
CA ASN A 49 14.92 2.83 -4.18
C ASN A 49 14.66 1.86 -3.02
N VAL A 50 14.26 2.35 -1.84
CA VAL A 50 13.87 1.49 -0.71
C VAL A 50 12.67 0.61 -1.07
N PHE A 51 11.63 1.19 -1.70
CA PHE A 51 10.48 0.43 -2.18
C PHE A 51 10.88 -0.60 -3.24
N THR A 52 11.66 -0.18 -4.23
CA THR A 52 12.15 -1.06 -5.30
C THR A 52 12.93 -2.24 -4.74
N LYS A 53 13.82 -2.02 -3.76
CA LYS A 53 14.58 -3.09 -3.08
C LYS A 53 13.64 -4.13 -2.46
N ILE A 54 12.61 -3.69 -1.73
CA ILE A 54 11.66 -4.60 -1.06
C ILE A 54 10.78 -5.33 -2.07
N VAL A 55 10.31 -4.65 -3.11
CA VAL A 55 9.49 -5.27 -4.17
C VAL A 55 10.30 -6.31 -4.94
N ASN A 56 11.57 -6.04 -5.24
CA ASN A 56 12.44 -7.01 -5.89
C ASN A 56 12.65 -8.26 -5.02
N GLN A 57 12.70 -8.12 -3.68
CA GLN A 57 12.72 -9.25 -2.76
C GLN A 57 11.40 -10.03 -2.79
N LEU A 58 10.26 -9.35 -2.86
CA LEU A 58 8.94 -9.99 -2.95
C LEU A 58 8.71 -10.75 -4.25
N LEU A 59 9.34 -10.33 -5.35
CA LEU A 59 9.24 -10.98 -6.65
C LEU A 59 10.16 -12.20 -6.79
N GLN A 60 10.94 -12.53 -5.76
CA GLN A 60 11.77 -13.74 -5.79
C GLN A 60 10.88 -15.00 -5.85
N PRO A 61 11.22 -15.97 -6.71
CA PRO A 61 10.36 -17.14 -6.97
C PRO A 61 10.23 -18.08 -5.76
N GLU A 62 11.17 -18.04 -4.82
CA GLU A 62 11.26 -18.94 -3.66
C GLU A 62 11.08 -18.21 -2.33
N ILE A 63 10.19 -17.22 -2.28
CA ILE A 63 9.93 -16.53 -1.02
C ILE A 63 9.01 -17.36 -0.10
N SER A 64 9.39 -17.52 1.16
CA SER A 64 8.52 -18.19 2.12
C SER A 64 7.28 -17.34 2.43
N GLU A 65 6.15 -17.98 2.77
CA GLU A 65 4.92 -17.25 3.12
C GLU A 65 5.12 -16.28 4.31
N LYS A 66 5.99 -16.67 5.24
CA LYS A 66 6.37 -15.85 6.40
C LYS A 66 7.14 -14.60 5.98
N GLU A 67 8.11 -14.74 5.08
CA GLU A 67 8.88 -13.61 4.55
C GLU A 67 8.00 -12.71 3.69
N PHE A 68 7.12 -13.28 2.88
CA PHE A 68 6.14 -12.53 2.09
C PHE A 68 5.26 -11.65 2.98
N LYS A 69 4.68 -12.22 4.05
CA LYS A 69 3.88 -11.45 5.03
C LYS A 69 4.71 -10.34 5.68
N LYS A 70 5.95 -10.63 6.07
CA LYS A 70 6.85 -9.64 6.69
C LYS A 70 7.18 -8.49 5.75
N LEU A 71 7.57 -8.77 4.51
CA LEU A 71 7.91 -7.74 3.51
C LEU A 71 6.66 -6.93 3.11
N LYS A 72 5.50 -7.59 2.99
CA LYS A 72 4.23 -6.91 2.72
C LYS A 72 3.90 -5.91 3.84
N SER A 73 3.94 -6.33 5.11
CA SER A 73 3.71 -5.42 6.23
C SER A 73 4.71 -4.27 6.26
N LYS A 74 5.98 -4.53 5.91
CA LYS A 74 6.99 -3.48 5.79
C LYS A 74 6.61 -2.43 4.74
N ILE A 75 6.12 -2.85 3.57
CA ILE A 75 5.61 -1.91 2.55
C ILE A 75 4.42 -1.12 3.09
N ASP A 76 3.45 -1.78 3.73
CA ASP A 76 2.27 -1.12 4.28
C ASP A 76 2.68 0.02 5.25
N PHE A 77 3.67 -0.22 6.12
CA PHE A 77 4.20 0.79 7.05
C PHE A 77 4.88 1.97 6.33
N LEU A 78 5.71 1.67 5.34
CA LEU A 78 6.40 2.69 4.54
C LEU A 78 5.40 3.57 3.77
N VAL A 79 4.31 2.99 3.28
CA VAL A 79 3.24 3.74 2.62
C VAL A 79 2.55 4.67 3.61
N TYR A 80 2.20 4.21 4.81
CA TYR A 80 1.58 5.08 5.82
C TYR A 80 2.47 6.28 6.16
N LYS A 81 3.78 6.06 6.30
CA LYS A 81 4.75 7.14 6.50
C LYS A 81 4.92 8.06 5.31
N LEU A 82 4.87 7.54 4.08
CA LEU A 82 4.89 8.37 2.87
C LEU A 82 3.69 9.34 2.82
N TYR A 83 2.52 8.88 3.27
CA TYR A 83 1.33 9.72 3.39
C TYR A 83 1.31 10.59 4.65
N GLN A 84 2.28 10.43 5.56
CA GLN A 84 2.39 11.14 6.85
C GLN A 84 1.18 10.88 7.76
N LEU A 85 0.64 9.66 7.69
CA LEU A 85 -0.49 9.27 8.54
C LEU A 85 -0.04 9.11 9.98
N ASN A 86 -0.85 9.62 10.91
CA ASN A 86 -0.66 9.40 12.34
C ASN A 86 -1.18 8.02 12.76
N TYR A 87 -0.83 7.59 13.99
CA TYR A 87 -1.21 6.26 14.48
C TYR A 87 -2.72 6.04 14.49
N ASP A 88 -3.49 7.07 14.88
CA ASP A 88 -4.94 6.98 14.98
C ASP A 88 -5.58 6.86 13.58
N GLU A 89 -5.07 7.57 12.58
CA GLU A 89 -5.48 7.42 11.17
C GLU A 89 -5.13 6.04 10.60
N VAL A 90 -3.98 5.49 10.98
CA VAL A 90 -3.61 4.14 10.59
C VAL A 90 -4.60 3.13 11.16
N LEU A 91 -4.99 3.25 12.42
CA LEU A 91 -6.00 2.36 13.03
C LEU A 91 -7.39 2.46 12.38
N VAL A 92 -7.76 3.63 11.85
CA VAL A 92 -9.01 3.78 11.08
C VAL A 92 -8.96 2.98 9.77
N ILE A 93 -7.79 2.88 9.15
CA ILE A 93 -7.60 2.13 7.90
C ILE A 93 -7.41 0.64 8.19
N ASP A 94 -6.52 0.31 9.11
CA ASP A 94 -6.14 -1.03 9.51
C ASP A 94 -6.29 -1.21 11.03
N PRO A 95 -7.49 -1.62 11.50
CA PRO A 95 -7.75 -1.80 12.93
C PRO A 95 -6.90 -2.91 13.58
N ALA A 96 -6.33 -3.81 12.78
CA ALA A 96 -5.48 -4.91 13.24
C ALA A 96 -3.98 -4.57 13.16
N PHE A 97 -3.65 -3.27 13.17
CA PHE A 97 -2.29 -2.79 13.03
C PHE A 97 -1.37 -3.38 14.13
N PRO A 98 -0.25 -4.04 13.76
CA PRO A 98 0.52 -4.85 14.69
C PRO A 98 1.52 -4.06 15.55
N LEU A 99 1.81 -2.79 15.22
CA LEU A 99 2.78 -1.98 15.95
C LEU A 99 2.11 -1.15 17.05
N SER A 100 2.84 -0.91 18.13
CA SER A 100 2.47 0.10 19.12
C SER A 100 2.67 1.51 18.56
N LYS A 101 1.99 2.50 19.16
CA LYS A 101 2.10 3.91 18.78
C LYS A 101 3.55 4.40 18.76
N GLU A 102 4.31 4.11 19.82
CA GLU A 102 5.71 4.50 19.96
C GLU A 102 6.60 3.87 18.87
N ALA A 103 6.40 2.57 18.59
CA ALA A 103 7.16 1.87 17.56
C ALA A 103 6.86 2.42 16.15
N TYR A 104 5.61 2.81 15.90
CA TYR A 104 5.23 3.44 14.64
C TYR A 104 5.78 4.85 14.52
N GLU A 105 5.70 5.68 15.57
CA GLU A 105 6.17 7.07 15.53
C GLU A 105 7.67 7.16 15.24
N ASN A 106 8.48 6.30 15.86
CA ASN A 106 9.92 6.20 15.63
C ASN A 106 10.32 5.51 14.31
N TYR A 107 9.35 5.03 13.52
CA TYR A 107 9.63 4.36 12.26
C TYR A 107 9.95 5.39 11.16
N GLU A 108 11.20 5.43 10.73
CA GLU A 108 11.66 6.28 9.64
C GLU A 108 11.90 5.49 8.34
N ILE A 109 11.70 6.18 7.22
CA ILE A 109 12.09 5.66 5.91
C ILE A 109 13.59 5.92 5.78
N GLU A 110 14.40 4.96 6.21
CA GLU A 110 15.86 5.02 6.06
C GLU A 110 16.21 5.19 4.58
N SER A 111 16.59 6.41 4.19
CA SER A 111 17.32 6.66 2.95
C SER A 111 18.80 6.47 3.29
N GLU A 112 19.40 5.37 2.86
CA GLU A 112 20.87 5.27 2.80
C GLU A 112 21.37 6.46 1.95
N THR A 113 21.98 7.45 2.61
CA THR A 113 22.74 8.55 2.00
C THR A 113 24.05 8.05 1.42
#